data_AF-A0A7S2A0U7-F1
#
_entry.id   AF-A0A7S2A0U7-F1
#
_cell.length_a   1.000
_cell.length_b   1.000
_cell.length_c   1.000
_cell.angle_alpha   90.00
_cell.angle_beta   90.00
_cell.angle_gamma   90.00
#
_symmetry.space_group_name_H-M   'P 1'
#
loop_
_entity.id
_entity.type
_entity.pdbx_description
1 polymer ?
#
loop_
_entity_poly.entity_id
_entity_poly.type
_entity_poly.pdbx_seq_one_letter_code
_entity_poly.pdbx_strand_id
1 'polypeptide(L)'
;GSDKHIDSLVELGGISGLCAVLQVADARVVQVALEALEIILCAGRRMGKSYESLVDEADGVDALESLQEHENEDIYDKAVYIIETYFGTMDFLEDENLAPTASEHAFEFGLSSIKTVDNSEGSGRAQAQHQPQPLQPFNFGGPVMNFELSA
;
A
#
# COMPACT_ATOMS: atom_id res chain seq x y z
N GLY A 1 -12.49 -7.81 8.94
CA GLY A 1 -12.41 -9.29 8.87
C GLY A 1 -11.01 -9.74 9.23
N SER A 2 -10.02 -9.26 8.48
CA SER A 2 -8.60 -9.56 8.63
C SER A 2 -8.02 -9.16 9.99
N ASP A 3 -8.40 -7.99 10.53
CA ASP A 3 -7.83 -7.47 11.79
C ASP A 3 -8.11 -8.39 12.99
N LYS A 4 -9.29 -9.03 13.05
CA LYS A 4 -9.62 -9.98 14.10
C LYS A 4 -8.78 -11.26 14.03
N HIS A 5 -8.41 -11.68 12.81
CA HIS A 5 -7.54 -12.82 12.62
C HIS A 5 -6.10 -12.48 13.00
N ILE A 6 -5.63 -11.27 12.65
CA ILE A 6 -4.32 -10.75 13.10
C ILE A 6 -4.28 -10.72 14.63
N ASP A 7 -5.33 -10.19 15.26
CA ASP A 7 -5.43 -10.13 16.72
C ASP A 7 -5.36 -11.51 17.38
N SER A 8 -6.14 -12.46 16.86
CA SER A 8 -6.11 -13.85 17.34
C SER A 8 -4.73 -14.50 17.13
N LEU A 9 -4.05 -14.20 16.03
CA LEU A 9 -2.70 -14.69 15.76
C LEU A 9 -1.68 -14.13 16.77
N VAL A 10 -1.79 -12.85 17.10
CA VAL A 10 -0.94 -12.21 18.11
C VAL A 10 -1.21 -12.80 19.49
N GLU A 11 -2.47 -13.00 19.88
CA GLU A 11 -2.86 -13.62 21.15
C GLU A 11 -2.31 -15.05 21.32
N LEU A 12 -2.12 -15.78 20.21
CA LEU A 12 -1.53 -17.12 20.21
C LEU A 12 0.02 -17.11 20.26
N GLY A 13 0.65 -15.95 20.34
CA GLY A 13 2.11 -15.80 20.35
C GLY A 13 2.74 -15.72 18.96
N GLY A 14 1.97 -15.34 17.94
CA GLY A 14 2.46 -15.22 16.56
C GLY A 14 3.63 -14.25 16.40
N ILE A 15 3.69 -13.19 17.21
CA ILE A 15 4.81 -12.22 17.21
C ILE A 15 6.11 -12.91 17.63
N SER A 16 6.12 -13.61 18.78
CA SER A 16 7.30 -14.34 19.24
C SER A 16 7.76 -15.39 18.23
N GLY A 17 6.81 -16.08 17.60
CA GLY A 17 7.11 -17.01 16.50
C GLY A 17 7.78 -16.32 15.30
N LEU A 18 7.30 -15.14 14.90
CA LEU A 18 7.90 -14.36 13.81
C LEU A 18 9.30 -13.84 14.18
N CYS A 19 9.50 -13.34 15.39
CA CYS A 19 10.81 -12.89 15.87
C CYS A 19 11.84 -14.03 15.82
N ALA A 20 11.45 -15.26 16.21
CA ALA A 20 12.32 -16.43 16.09
C ALA A 20 12.65 -16.79 14.62
N VAL A 21 11.71 -16.56 13.69
CA VAL A 21 11.92 -16.80 12.26
C VAL A 21 12.88 -15.79 11.64
N LEU A 22 12.89 -14.53 12.11
CA LEU A 22 13.83 -13.50 11.65
C LEU A 22 15.31 -13.86 11.92
N GLN A 23 15.57 -14.71 12.90
CA GLN A 23 16.92 -15.15 13.27
C GLN A 23 17.42 -16.35 12.42
N VAL A 24 16.60 -16.84 11.48
CA VAL A 24 16.96 -17.97 10.61
C VAL A 24 17.80 -17.50 9.42
N ALA A 25 18.76 -18.32 8.98
CA ALA A 25 19.70 -17.98 7.91
C ALA A 25 19.13 -18.00 6.47
N ASP A 26 17.84 -18.32 6.26
CA ASP A 26 17.26 -18.36 4.92
C ASP A 26 16.67 -16.98 4.56
N ALA A 27 17.35 -16.28 3.65
CA ALA A 27 16.96 -14.95 3.22
C ALA A 27 15.50 -14.83 2.73
N ARG A 28 14.98 -15.85 2.04
CA ARG A 28 13.58 -15.79 1.53
C ARG A 28 12.58 -15.92 2.68
N VAL A 29 12.92 -16.74 3.68
CA VAL A 29 12.10 -16.88 4.88
C VAL A 29 12.11 -15.58 5.68
N VAL A 30 13.28 -14.95 5.83
CA VAL A 30 13.42 -13.66 6.52
C VAL A 30 12.63 -12.56 5.81
N GLN A 31 12.70 -12.46 4.49
CA GLN A 31 11.91 -11.50 3.71
C GLN A 31 10.40 -11.63 4.01
N VAL A 32 9.86 -12.85 3.88
CA VAL A 32 8.44 -13.12 4.16
C VAL A 32 8.07 -12.83 5.62
N ALA A 33 8.98 -13.09 6.56
CA ALA A 33 8.77 -12.78 7.96
C ALA A 33 8.74 -11.27 8.24
N LEU A 34 9.60 -10.47 7.60
CA LEU A 34 9.59 -9.01 7.70
C LEU A 34 8.29 -8.41 7.16
N GLU A 35 7.81 -8.91 6.02
CA GLU A 35 6.53 -8.50 5.43
C GLU A 35 5.35 -8.86 6.34
N ALA A 36 5.36 -10.06 6.93
CA ALA A 36 4.34 -10.46 7.90
C ALA A 36 4.37 -9.58 9.16
N LEU A 37 5.57 -9.24 9.66
CA LEU A 37 5.74 -8.39 10.83
C LEU A 37 5.20 -6.97 10.58
N GLU A 38 5.50 -6.37 9.44
CA GLU A 38 4.98 -5.08 9.03
C GLU A 38 3.44 -5.05 9.00
N ILE A 39 2.82 -6.07 8.41
CA ILE A 39 1.35 -6.18 8.34
C ILE A 39 0.73 -6.25 9.74
N ILE A 40 1.36 -6.99 10.66
CA ILE A 40 0.90 -7.09 12.05
C ILE A 40 1.03 -5.73 12.74
N LEU A 41 2.17 -5.06 12.63
CA LEU A 41 2.40 -3.76 13.26
C LEU A 41 1.45 -2.68 12.72
N CYS A 42 1.23 -2.62 11.40
CA CYS A 42 0.23 -1.76 10.77
C CYS A 42 -1.18 -2.03 11.30
N ALA A 43 -1.57 -3.32 11.43
CA ALA A 43 -2.85 -3.70 12.01
C ALA A 43 -2.97 -3.27 13.49
N GLY A 44 -1.90 -3.37 14.27
CA GLY A 44 -1.84 -2.89 15.66
C GLY A 44 -2.20 -1.42 15.76
N ARG A 45 -1.53 -0.57 14.98
CA ARG A 45 -1.81 0.88 14.92
C ARG A 45 -3.24 1.18 14.52
N ARG A 46 -3.75 0.53 13.47
CA ARG A 46 -5.15 0.69 13.01
C ARG A 46 -6.17 0.27 14.07
N MET A 47 -5.84 -0.72 14.90
CA MET A 47 -6.68 -1.20 15.98
C MET A 47 -6.50 -0.41 17.30
N GLY A 48 -5.53 0.50 17.38
CA GLY A 48 -5.16 1.18 18.61
C GLY A 48 -4.52 0.25 19.65
N LYS A 49 -3.85 -0.81 19.19
CA LYS A 49 -3.10 -1.76 20.02
C LYS A 49 -1.60 -1.52 19.87
N SER A 50 -0.87 -1.65 20.97
CA SER A 50 0.59 -1.48 21.00
C SER A 50 1.28 -2.83 20.78
N TYR A 51 1.30 -3.31 19.53
CA TYR A 51 2.04 -4.54 19.20
C TYR A 51 3.55 -4.30 19.17
N GLU A 52 4.00 -3.07 19.04
CA GLU A 52 5.40 -2.66 19.14
C GLU A 52 6.02 -3.14 20.47
N SER A 53 5.30 -3.00 21.57
CA SER A 53 5.76 -3.48 22.90
C SER A 53 5.88 -5.00 22.98
N LEU A 54 5.04 -5.75 22.23
CA LEU A 54 5.12 -7.21 22.20
C LEU A 54 6.30 -7.70 21.35
N VAL A 55 6.69 -6.92 20.34
CA VAL A 55 7.90 -7.21 19.54
C VAL A 55 9.15 -6.96 20.39
N ASP A 56 9.17 -5.88 21.16
CA ASP A 56 10.26 -5.55 22.09
C ASP A 56 10.45 -6.64 23.16
N GLU A 57 9.36 -7.13 23.78
CA GLU A 57 9.40 -8.23 24.75
C GLU A 57 9.89 -9.56 24.14
N ALA A 58 9.76 -9.74 22.83
CA ALA A 58 10.15 -10.95 22.12
C ALA A 58 11.56 -10.90 21.51
N ASP A 59 12.43 -9.98 21.95
CA ASP A 59 13.76 -9.71 21.39
C ASP A 59 13.70 -9.43 19.86
N GLY A 60 12.55 -8.92 19.39
CA GLY A 60 12.31 -8.70 17.97
C GLY A 60 13.02 -7.46 17.43
N VAL A 61 13.22 -6.45 18.27
CA VAL A 61 13.97 -5.25 17.92
C VAL A 61 15.44 -5.59 17.69
N ASP A 62 16.05 -6.36 18.60
CA ASP A 62 17.43 -6.84 18.43
C ASP A 62 17.61 -7.68 17.16
N ALA A 63 16.62 -8.51 16.82
CA ALA A 63 16.63 -9.27 15.58
C ALA A 63 16.58 -8.36 14.34
N LEU A 64 15.75 -7.30 14.35
CA LEU A 64 15.69 -6.32 13.27
C LEU A 64 17.00 -5.52 13.13
N GLU A 65 17.64 -5.16 14.25
CA GLU A 65 18.95 -4.49 14.24
C GLU A 65 20.03 -5.39 13.62
N SER A 66 20.05 -6.69 13.95
CA SER A 66 20.99 -7.63 13.34
C SER A 66 20.80 -7.77 11.83
N LEU A 67 19.58 -7.60 11.32
CA LEU A 67 19.29 -7.67 9.88
C LEU A 67 19.84 -6.46 9.11
N GLN A 68 20.22 -5.37 9.80
CA GLN A 68 20.91 -4.25 9.17
C GLN A 68 22.36 -4.58 8.77
N GLU A 69 22.89 -5.72 9.20
CA GLU A 69 24.21 -6.22 8.76
C GLU A 69 24.10 -7.32 7.68
N HIS A 70 22.87 -7.62 7.22
CA HIS A 70 22.63 -8.70 6.28
C HIS A 70 23.18 -8.36 4.87
N GLU A 71 23.74 -9.36 4.19
CA GLU A 71 24.32 -9.19 2.83
C GLU A 71 23.30 -8.87 1.72
N ASN A 72 22.00 -8.94 2.05
CA ASN A 72 20.92 -8.73 1.10
C ASN A 72 20.34 -7.34 1.36
N GLU A 73 20.50 -6.46 0.37
CA GLU A 73 20.05 -5.07 0.42
C GLU A 73 18.54 -4.96 0.67
N ASP A 74 17.72 -5.84 0.09
CA ASP A 74 16.26 -5.82 0.30
C ASP A 74 15.90 -6.10 1.78
N ILE A 75 16.63 -7.00 2.44
CA ILE A 75 16.42 -7.34 3.85
C ILE A 75 16.86 -6.17 4.73
N TYR A 76 18.02 -5.60 4.44
CA TYR A 76 18.54 -4.41 5.10
C TYR A 76 17.54 -3.24 5.02
N ASP A 77 17.13 -2.87 3.81
CA ASP A 77 16.25 -1.73 3.57
C ASP A 77 14.91 -1.92 4.28
N LYS A 78 14.37 -3.16 4.25
CA LYS A 78 13.11 -3.46 4.90
C LYS A 78 13.22 -3.43 6.42
N ALA A 79 14.32 -3.92 7.01
CA ALA A 79 14.54 -3.87 8.44
C ALA A 79 14.68 -2.41 8.93
N VAL A 80 15.45 -1.59 8.22
CA VAL A 80 15.59 -0.14 8.50
C VAL A 80 14.23 0.54 8.42
N TYR A 81 13.46 0.29 7.36
CA TYR A 81 12.12 0.86 7.19
C TYR A 81 11.19 0.52 8.36
N ILE A 82 11.17 -0.74 8.81
CA ILE A 82 10.33 -1.16 9.94
C ILE A 82 10.78 -0.47 11.23
N ILE A 83 12.10 -0.42 11.48
CA ILE A 83 12.64 0.24 12.68
C ILE A 83 12.25 1.73 12.69
N GLU A 84 12.52 2.46 11.61
CA GLU A 84 12.21 3.89 11.54
C GLU A 84 10.71 4.18 11.63
N THR A 85 9.88 3.34 11.01
CA THR A 85 8.43 3.54 10.95
C THR A 85 7.74 3.20 12.27
N TYR A 86 8.15 2.10 12.91
CA TYR A 86 7.46 1.53 14.07
C TYR A 86 8.13 1.78 15.42
N PHE A 87 9.47 1.85 15.44
CA PHE A 87 10.27 1.94 16.66
C PHE A 87 11.08 3.25 16.77
N GLY A 88 11.20 4.00 15.67
CA GLY A 88 11.88 5.29 15.61
C GLY A 88 11.15 6.38 16.40
N THR A 89 11.92 7.38 16.85
CA THR A 89 11.38 8.56 17.53
C THR A 89 10.53 9.38 16.55
N MET A 90 9.20 9.20 16.65
CA MET A 90 8.10 10.07 16.17
C MET A 90 8.49 11.17 15.17
N ASP A 91 8.13 11.00 13.88
CA ASP A 91 7.74 12.11 12.99
C ASP A 91 7.09 11.69 11.65
N PHE A 92 6.85 10.39 11.38
CA PHE A 92 6.14 9.94 10.17
C PHE A 92 4.64 9.62 10.40
N LEU A 93 4.00 10.30 11.35
CA LEU A 93 2.54 10.32 11.44
C LEU A 93 1.95 11.20 10.33
N GLU A 94 2.09 10.84 9.04
CA GLU A 94 1.25 11.48 8.00
C GLU A 94 1.27 10.89 6.58
N ASP A 95 1.59 9.61 6.31
CA ASP A 95 1.22 9.08 4.99
C ASP A 95 1.04 7.56 4.92
N GLU A 96 -0.02 7.07 5.55
CA GLU A 96 -0.57 5.76 5.18
C GLU A 96 -2.01 5.92 4.73
N ASN A 97 -2.23 6.88 3.83
CA ASN A 97 -3.28 6.75 2.84
C ASN A 97 -2.83 5.70 1.79
N LEU A 98 -2.69 4.45 2.25
CA LEU A 98 -2.78 3.24 1.40
C LEU A 98 -4.24 3.14 0.93
N ALA A 99 -4.72 4.14 0.19
CA ALA A 99 -5.83 3.93 -0.70
C ALA A 99 -5.36 2.87 -1.70
N PRO A 100 -6.04 1.72 -1.84
CA PRO A 100 -5.79 0.89 -3.00
C PRO A 100 -5.99 1.79 -4.21
N THR A 101 -5.04 1.79 -5.14
CA THR A 101 -5.26 2.39 -6.45
C THR A 101 -6.40 1.60 -7.07
N ALA A 102 -7.64 2.06 -6.83
CA ALA A 102 -8.80 1.61 -7.54
C ALA A 102 -8.55 2.05 -8.97
N SER A 103 -8.06 1.10 -9.77
CA SER A 103 -8.00 1.21 -11.22
C SER A 103 -9.24 1.95 -11.71
N GLU A 104 -9.03 3.08 -12.40
CA GLU A 104 -10.04 3.92 -13.04
C GLU A 104 -10.77 3.18 -14.19
N HIS A 105 -11.42 2.08 -13.85
CA HIS A 105 -12.44 1.45 -14.67
C HIS A 105 -13.62 1.10 -13.76
N ALA A 106 -14.15 2.14 -13.11
CA ALA A 106 -15.54 2.12 -12.69
C ALA A 106 -16.40 2.04 -13.95
N PHE A 107 -17.03 0.87 -14.14
CA PHE A 107 -17.99 0.59 -15.19
C PHE A 107 -19.10 1.65 -15.21
N GLU A 108 -19.11 2.47 -16.26
CA GLU A 108 -20.21 3.38 -16.60
C GLU A 108 -21.39 2.54 -17.15
N PHE A 109 -22.26 2.11 -16.25
CA PHE A 109 -23.53 1.47 -16.61
C PHE A 109 -24.49 2.56 -17.12
N GLY A 110 -24.51 2.73 -18.43
CA GLY A 110 -25.30 3.73 -19.14
C GLY A 110 -26.78 3.73 -18.74
N LEU A 111 -27.20 4.84 -18.13
CA LEU A 111 -28.60 5.22 -17.99
C LEU A 111 -28.84 6.48 -18.82
N SER A 112 -29.31 6.24 -20.04
CA SER A 112 -29.76 7.22 -20.99
C SER A 112 -30.94 8.02 -20.46
N SER A 113 -30.88 9.33 -20.75
CA SER A 113 -31.99 10.31 -20.78
C SER A 113 -32.45 10.88 -19.44
N ILE A 114 -32.06 12.13 -19.19
CA ILE A 114 -33.02 13.18 -18.83
C ILE A 114 -32.54 14.53 -19.41
N LYS A 115 -33.39 15.16 -20.22
CA LYS A 115 -33.29 16.56 -20.68
C LYS A 115 -34.26 17.39 -19.86
N THR A 116 -33.89 18.61 -19.47
CA THR A 116 -34.76 19.83 -19.39
C THR A 116 -33.94 21.03 -18.84
N VAL A 117 -33.65 22.08 -19.65
CA VAL A 117 -34.26 23.46 -19.70
C VAL A 117 -34.24 24.20 -18.34
N ASP A 118 -33.95 25.50 -18.14
CA ASP A 118 -33.70 26.74 -18.92
C ASP A 118 -33.31 27.91 -17.93
N ASN A 119 -32.69 28.98 -18.45
CA ASN A 119 -32.70 30.41 -18.03
C ASN A 119 -31.74 31.11 -17.01
N SER A 120 -31.29 32.30 -17.48
CA SER A 120 -30.97 33.61 -16.84
C SER A 120 -29.59 33.94 -16.20
N GLU A 121 -28.82 34.72 -16.98
CA GLU A 121 -28.15 36.01 -16.69
C GLU A 121 -27.44 36.28 -15.34
N GLY A 122 -26.15 36.63 -15.41
CA GLY A 122 -25.43 37.31 -14.31
C GLY A 122 -23.94 37.54 -14.56
N SER A 123 -23.60 38.74 -15.03
CA SER A 123 -22.25 39.27 -15.27
C SER A 123 -21.29 39.17 -14.07
N GLY A 124 -20.05 38.71 -14.29
CA GLY A 124 -19.03 38.66 -13.24
C GLY A 124 -17.59 38.37 -13.71
N ARG A 125 -16.84 39.44 -13.95
CA ARG A 125 -15.40 39.65 -13.70
C ARG A 125 -14.37 38.53 -14.00
N ALA A 126 -13.43 38.90 -14.88
CA ALA A 126 -12.18 38.23 -15.20
C ALA A 126 -11.38 37.74 -13.99
N GLN A 127 -10.96 36.47 -14.03
CA GLN A 127 -9.78 35.96 -13.34
C GLN A 127 -9.06 34.96 -14.26
N ALA A 128 -7.76 35.18 -14.43
CA ALA A 128 -6.88 34.41 -15.32
C ALA A 128 -6.75 32.96 -14.84
N GLN A 129 -7.05 32.01 -15.72
CA GLN A 129 -6.80 30.59 -15.50
C GLN A 129 -5.79 30.07 -16.51
N HIS A 130 -4.69 29.56 -15.95
CA HIS A 130 -3.62 28.79 -16.55
C HIS A 130 -4.21 27.65 -17.41
N GLN A 131 -3.92 27.63 -18.71
CA GLN A 131 -4.39 26.59 -19.62
C GLN A 131 -3.20 25.74 -20.09
N PRO A 132 -3.01 24.50 -19.58
CA PRO A 132 -2.07 23.57 -20.19
C PRO A 132 -2.66 23.04 -21.51
N GLN A 133 -1.84 23.00 -22.56
CA GLN A 133 -2.28 22.68 -23.92
C GLN A 133 -2.59 21.18 -24.09
N PRO A 134 -3.58 20.82 -24.93
CA PRO A 134 -3.93 19.41 -25.18
C PRO A 134 -2.90 18.71 -26.10
N LEU A 135 -2.40 17.57 -25.65
CA LEU A 135 -1.53 16.67 -26.43
C LEU A 135 -2.28 16.09 -27.63
N GLN A 136 -1.64 16.09 -28.80
CA GLN A 136 -2.19 15.54 -30.04
C GLN A 136 -2.29 14.00 -29.95
N PRO A 137 -3.32 13.36 -30.54
CA PRO A 137 -3.43 11.91 -30.56
C PRO A 137 -2.41 11.27 -31.50
N PHE A 138 -1.69 10.26 -31.00
CA PHE A 138 -0.79 9.43 -31.80
C PHE A 138 -1.58 8.50 -32.72
N ASN A 139 -1.41 8.71 -34.03
CA ASN A 139 -2.06 7.94 -35.09
C ASN A 139 -1.25 6.67 -35.40
N PHE A 140 -1.67 5.51 -34.89
CA PHE A 140 -1.07 4.22 -35.24
C PHE A 140 -1.75 3.65 -36.49
N GLY A 141 -1.31 4.12 -37.66
CA GLY A 141 -1.61 3.48 -38.93
C GLY A 141 -0.87 2.14 -39.04
N GLY A 142 -1.59 1.04 -38.88
CA GLY A 142 -1.09 -0.32 -39.10
C GLY A 142 -2.23 -1.27 -39.45
N PRO A 143 -2.08 -2.15 -40.47
CA PRO A 143 -3.18 -2.93 -41.02
C PRO A 143 -3.63 -4.07 -40.11
N VAL A 144 -4.95 -4.15 -39.87
CA VAL A 144 -5.61 -5.27 -39.21
C VAL A 144 -5.61 -6.50 -40.14
N MET A 145 -4.81 -7.51 -39.82
CA MET A 145 -4.86 -8.82 -40.48
C MET A 145 -5.87 -9.72 -39.76
N ASN A 146 -6.92 -10.03 -40.52
CA ASN A 146 -8.05 -10.89 -40.24
C ASN A 146 -7.60 -12.37 -40.18
N PHE A 147 -8.09 -13.17 -39.24
CA PHE A 147 -8.04 -14.64 -39.37
C PHE A 147 -9.35 -15.28 -38.90
N GLU A 148 -9.96 -16.01 -39.84
CA GLU A 148 -11.27 -16.64 -39.81
C GLU A 148 -11.42 -17.72 -38.73
N LEU A 149 -12.62 -17.83 -38.16
CA LEU A 149 -13.10 -19.06 -37.50
C LEU A 149 -13.97 -19.82 -38.51
N SER A 150 -13.61 -21.07 -38.81
CA SER A 150 -14.43 -22.00 -39.58
C SER A 150 -14.60 -23.31 -38.79
N ALA A 151 -15.82 -23.83 -38.85
CA ALA A 151 -16.40 -25.06 -38.27
C ALA A 151 -16.84 -25.03 -36.80
#